data_AF-A0A6J4TCK2-F1
#
_entry.id   AF-A0A6J4TCK2-F1
#
_cell.length_a   1.000
_cell.length_b   1.000
_cell.length_c   1.000
_cell.angle_alpha   90.00
_cell.angle_beta   90.00
_cell.angle_gamma   90.00
#
_symmetry.space_group_name_H-M   'P 1'
#
loop_
_entity.id
_entity.type
_entity.pdbx_description
1 polymer ?
#
loop_
_entity_poly.entity_id
_entity_poly.type
_entity_poly.pdbx_seq_one_letter_code
_entity_poly.pdbx_strand_id
1 'polypeptide(L)'
;MEDNGMDAGLDRHLWESEWASIEPLLDDEPGEALSTADDLIERMLVERGFPDDEVAREGLDPELTADLEEARRVTDQHDAGEDVSVGDSIAAAAAYKRVYEGLLTLGPVGDLADDEVDTDGDPTA
;
A
#
# COMPACT_ATOMS: atom_id res chain seq x y z
N MET A 1 -10.35 26.66 12.02
CA MET A 1 -9.07 25.94 11.94
C MET A 1 -9.19 24.89 13.01
N GLU A 2 -9.59 23.68 12.65
CA GLU A 2 -9.71 22.49 13.51
C GLU A 2 -10.47 21.43 12.69
N ASP A 3 -9.77 20.65 11.87
CA ASP A 3 -10.19 19.31 11.42
C ASP A 3 -9.00 18.62 10.73
N ASN A 4 -8.19 17.85 11.47
CA ASN A 4 -7.10 17.06 10.87
C ASN A 4 -6.59 15.94 11.79
N GLY A 5 -7.51 15.27 12.50
CA GLY A 5 -7.18 14.13 13.37
C GLY A 5 -8.15 12.95 13.26
N MET A 6 -9.26 13.09 12.53
CA MET A 6 -10.23 12.02 12.30
C MET A 6 -10.08 11.35 10.92
N ASP A 7 -9.43 11.99 9.94
CA ASP A 7 -9.29 11.46 8.58
C ASP A 7 -8.35 10.25 8.51
N ALA A 8 -7.16 10.28 9.11
CA ALA A 8 -6.16 9.21 8.94
C ALA A 8 -6.64 7.79 9.31
N GLY A 9 -7.53 7.66 10.31
CA GLY A 9 -8.13 6.37 10.69
C GLY A 9 -9.31 5.97 9.79
N LEU A 10 -10.02 6.95 9.22
CA LEU A 10 -11.07 6.74 8.22
C LEU A 10 -10.46 6.36 6.87
N ASP A 11 -9.37 7.00 6.47
CA ASP A 11 -8.60 6.75 5.24
C ASP A 11 -8.09 5.31 5.23
N ARG A 12 -7.52 4.85 6.34
CA ARG A 12 -7.11 3.45 6.48
C ARG A 12 -8.27 2.47 6.25
N HIS A 13 -9.41 2.67 6.90
CA HIS A 13 -10.57 1.77 6.76
C HIS A 13 -11.13 1.78 5.33
N LEU A 14 -11.08 2.93 4.66
CA LEU A 14 -11.43 3.06 3.25
C LEU A 14 -10.46 2.27 2.37
N TRP A 15 -9.15 2.45 2.55
CA TRP A 15 -8.14 1.70 1.79
C TRP A 15 -8.26 0.20 2.00
N GLU A 16 -8.50 -0.26 3.23
CA GLU A 16 -8.74 -1.68 3.55
C GLU A 16 -9.98 -2.23 2.84
N SER A 17 -11.04 -1.43 2.73
CA SER A 17 -12.28 -1.83 2.05
C SER A 17 -12.11 -1.89 0.52
N GLU A 18 -11.38 -0.93 -0.06
CA GLU A 18 -11.06 -0.89 -1.48
C GLU A 18 -10.14 -2.05 -1.85
N TRP A 19 -9.06 -2.27 -1.08
CA TRP A 19 -8.14 -3.40 -1.29
C TRP A 19 -8.87 -4.74 -1.21
N ALA A 20 -9.80 -4.91 -0.26
CA ALA A 20 -10.60 -6.13 -0.16
C ALA A 20 -11.50 -6.38 -1.39
N SER A 21 -11.80 -5.35 -2.17
CA SER A 21 -12.53 -5.47 -3.44
C SER A 21 -11.60 -5.79 -4.62
N ILE A 22 -10.33 -5.40 -4.54
CA ILE A 22 -9.30 -5.62 -5.57
C ILE A 22 -8.62 -6.99 -5.43
N GLU A 23 -8.35 -7.44 -4.20
CA GLU A 23 -7.67 -8.72 -3.93
C GLU A 23 -8.27 -9.93 -4.66
N PRO A 24 -9.61 -10.15 -4.69
CA PRO A 24 -10.17 -11.26 -5.45
C PRO A 24 -9.97 -11.11 -6.97
N LEU A 25 -9.89 -9.88 -7.49
CA LEU A 25 -9.62 -9.64 -8.91
C LEU A 25 -8.14 -9.91 -9.24
N LEU A 26 -7.22 -9.64 -8.31
CA LEU A 26 -5.81 -9.99 -8.47
C LEU A 26 -5.57 -11.51 -8.52
N ASP A 27 -6.45 -12.30 -7.88
CA ASP A 27 -6.39 -13.77 -7.93
C ASP A 27 -6.97 -14.34 -9.23
N ASP A 28 -8.10 -13.79 -9.71
CA ASP A 28 -8.79 -14.27 -10.91
C ASP A 28 -8.15 -13.74 -12.20
N GLU A 29 -7.90 -12.43 -12.25
CA GLU A 29 -7.46 -11.67 -13.43
C GLU A 29 -6.39 -10.63 -13.05
N PRO A 30 -5.17 -11.08 -12.67
CA PRO A 30 -4.14 -10.19 -12.13
C PRO A 30 -3.83 -9.02 -13.06
N GLY A 31 -3.74 -9.25 -14.38
CA GLY A 31 -3.43 -8.22 -15.37
C GLY A 31 -4.44 -7.07 -15.41
N GLU A 32 -5.74 -7.38 -15.39
CA GLU A 32 -6.79 -6.34 -15.39
C GLU A 32 -6.88 -5.62 -14.04
N ALA A 33 -6.60 -6.33 -12.94
CA ALA A 33 -6.64 -5.77 -11.60
C ALA A 33 -5.42 -4.89 -11.26
N LEU A 34 -4.29 -5.01 -11.98
CA LEU A 34 -3.08 -4.22 -11.72
C LEU A 34 -3.33 -2.70 -11.78
N SER A 35 -4.06 -2.24 -12.79
CA SER A 35 -4.37 -0.80 -12.95
C SER A 35 -5.24 -0.29 -11.80
N THR A 36 -6.16 -1.12 -11.30
CA THR A 36 -7.00 -0.75 -10.15
C THR A 36 -6.18 -0.71 -8.86
N ALA A 37 -5.23 -1.64 -8.70
CA ALA A 37 -4.31 -1.62 -7.57
C ALA A 37 -3.40 -0.38 -7.60
N ASP A 38 -2.86 -0.01 -8.76
CA ASP A 38 -2.01 1.18 -8.91
C ASP A 38 -2.73 2.47 -8.53
N ASP A 39 -3.98 2.68 -8.97
CA ASP A 39 -4.78 3.87 -8.64
C ASP A 39 -4.99 4.02 -7.13
N LEU A 40 -5.28 2.91 -6.44
CA LEU A 40 -5.41 2.91 -4.98
C LEU A 40 -4.09 3.30 -4.30
N ILE A 41 -2.97 2.72 -4.75
CA ILE A 41 -1.65 2.97 -4.17
C ILE A 41 -1.18 4.40 -4.43
N GLU A 42 -1.43 4.92 -5.63
CA GLU A 42 -1.16 6.32 -5.96
C GLU A 42 -1.92 7.26 -5.03
N ARG A 43 -3.23 7.00 -4.83
CA ARG A 43 -4.05 7.79 -3.92
C ARG A 43 -3.49 7.75 -2.49
N MET A 44 -3.15 6.56 -1.99
CA MET A 44 -2.53 6.39 -0.67
C MET A 44 -1.22 7.16 -0.55
N LEU A 45 -0.35 7.12 -1.55
CA LEU A 45 0.92 7.85 -1.55
C LEU A 45 0.70 9.36 -1.45
N VAL A 46 -0.20 9.91 -2.26
CA VAL A 46 -0.55 11.34 -2.25
C VAL A 46 -1.13 11.74 -0.90
N GLU A 47 -2.06 10.95 -0.35
CA GLU A 47 -2.69 11.19 0.96
C GLU A 47 -1.65 11.15 2.10
N ARG A 48 -0.60 10.33 1.95
CA ARG A 48 0.52 10.24 2.90
C ARG A 48 1.60 11.31 2.71
N GLY A 49 1.47 12.17 1.70
CA GLY A 49 2.44 13.23 1.41
C GLY A 49 3.65 12.78 0.58
N PHE A 50 3.56 11.63 -0.08
CA PHE A 50 4.48 11.16 -1.11
C PHE A 50 3.86 11.41 -2.49
N PRO A 51 3.98 12.62 -3.07
CA PRO A 51 3.47 12.86 -4.41
C PRO A 51 4.19 11.97 -5.43
N ASP A 52 3.60 11.86 -6.62
CA ASP A 52 4.00 10.92 -7.67
C ASP A 52 5.42 11.13 -8.25
N ASP A 53 6.14 12.17 -7.82
CA ASP A 53 7.52 12.39 -8.20
C ASP A 53 8.47 11.36 -7.54
N GLU A 54 9.34 10.75 -8.35
CA GLU A 54 10.41 9.83 -7.92
C GLU A 54 11.27 10.41 -6.78
N VAL A 55 11.55 11.72 -6.84
CA VAL A 55 12.30 12.45 -5.80
C VAL A 55 11.50 12.61 -4.50
N ALA A 56 10.17 12.68 -4.58
CA ALA A 56 9.33 12.84 -3.40
C ALA A 56 9.13 11.53 -2.62
N ARG A 57 9.39 10.38 -3.27
CA ARG A 57 9.44 9.06 -2.64
C ARG A 57 10.73 8.79 -1.86
N GLU A 58 11.70 9.72 -1.79
CA GLU A 58 12.92 9.57 -0.97
C GLU A 58 12.63 9.32 0.53
N GLY A 59 11.43 9.65 1.02
CA GLY A 59 10.99 9.33 2.39
C GLY A 59 10.28 7.98 2.56
N LEU A 60 9.98 7.28 1.46
CA LEU A 60 9.46 5.91 1.47
C LEU A 60 10.65 4.93 1.56
N ASP A 61 10.39 3.74 2.07
CA ASP A 61 11.42 2.69 2.10
C ASP A 61 11.91 2.40 0.66
N PRO A 62 13.23 2.28 0.44
CA PRO A 62 13.79 2.06 -0.89
C PRO A 62 13.37 0.71 -1.48
N GLU A 63 13.09 -0.31 -0.65
CA GLU A 63 12.57 -1.59 -1.15
C GLU A 63 11.13 -1.41 -1.68
N LEU A 64 10.30 -0.66 -0.95
CA LEU A 64 8.92 -0.37 -1.39
C LEU A 64 8.89 0.51 -2.65
N THR A 65 9.83 1.43 -2.79
CA THR A 65 9.95 2.27 -3.99
C THR A 65 10.32 1.40 -5.20
N ALA A 66 11.31 0.52 -5.07
CA ALA A 66 11.69 -0.40 -6.14
C ALA A 66 10.56 -1.38 -6.52
N ASP A 67 9.83 -1.91 -5.52
CA ASP A 67 8.67 -2.77 -5.75
C ASP A 67 7.55 -2.02 -6.49
N LEU A 68 7.28 -0.76 -6.13
CA LEU A 68 6.29 0.08 -6.81
C LEU A 68 6.66 0.36 -8.26
N GLU A 69 7.92 0.72 -8.53
CA GLU A 69 8.40 1.03 -9.87
C GLU A 69 8.31 -0.18 -10.82
N GLU A 70 8.70 -1.36 -10.35
CA GLU A 70 8.58 -2.58 -11.15
C GLU A 70 7.10 -2.95 -11.38
N ALA A 71 6.25 -2.85 -10.35
CA ALA A 71 4.82 -3.14 -10.49
C ALA A 71 4.14 -2.21 -11.49
N ARG A 72 4.45 -0.91 -11.44
CA ARG A 72 3.97 0.10 -12.39
C ARG A 72 4.43 -0.19 -13.80
N ARG A 73 5.71 -0.50 -13.97
CA ARG A 73 6.25 -0.88 -15.27
C ARG A 73 5.49 -2.04 -15.91
N VAL A 74 5.11 -3.07 -15.13
CA VAL A 74 4.30 -4.19 -15.63
C VAL A 74 2.86 -3.74 -15.95
N THR A 75 2.30 -2.86 -15.13
CA THR A 75 0.96 -2.28 -15.32
C THR A 75 0.88 -1.44 -16.60
N ASP A 76 1.86 -0.57 -16.83
CA ASP A 76 2.00 0.26 -18.02
C ASP A 76 2.12 -0.60 -19.29
N GLN A 77 2.92 -1.67 -19.25
CA GLN A 77 3.04 -2.62 -20.36
C GLN A 77 1.68 -3.28 -20.66
N HIS A 78 0.96 -3.69 -19.62
CA HIS A 78 -0.37 -4.30 -19.78
C HIS A 78 -1.39 -3.30 -20.37
N ASP A 79 -1.43 -2.06 -19.87
CA ASP A 79 -2.34 -1.01 -20.36
C ASP A 79 -2.01 -0.58 -21.80
N ALA A 80 -0.73 -0.56 -22.16
CA ALA A 80 -0.26 -0.34 -23.53
C ALA A 80 -0.62 -1.49 -24.48
N GLY A 81 -1.18 -2.60 -23.97
CA GLY A 81 -1.53 -3.80 -24.73
C GLY A 81 -0.32 -4.62 -25.14
N GLU A 82 0.79 -4.52 -24.42
CA GLU A 82 1.97 -5.37 -24.60
C GLU A 82 1.72 -6.78 -24.04
N ASP A 83 2.50 -7.74 -24.52
CA ASP A 83 2.41 -9.14 -24.08
C ASP A 83 3.07 -9.27 -22.69
N VAL A 84 2.27 -9.17 -21.64
CA VAL A 84 2.69 -9.39 -20.25
C VAL A 84 2.39 -10.84 -19.87
N SER A 85 3.37 -11.54 -19.30
CA SER A 85 3.12 -12.89 -18.81
C SER A 85 2.25 -12.86 -17.56
N VAL A 86 1.39 -13.86 -17.39
CA VAL A 86 0.65 -14.09 -16.14
C VAL A 86 1.60 -14.14 -14.93
N GLY A 87 2.83 -14.65 -15.10
CA GLY A 87 3.84 -14.65 -14.04
C GLY A 87 4.31 -13.25 -13.64
N ASP A 88 4.50 -12.36 -14.61
CA ASP A 88 4.84 -10.95 -14.36
C ASP A 88 3.67 -10.22 -13.70
N SER A 89 2.42 -10.47 -14.13
CA SER A 89 1.23 -9.89 -13.49
C SER A 89 1.07 -10.33 -12.03
N ILE A 90 1.32 -11.61 -11.72
CA ILE A 90 1.29 -12.12 -10.34
C ILE A 90 2.42 -11.48 -9.51
N ALA A 91 3.62 -11.33 -10.07
CA ALA A 91 4.73 -10.68 -9.40
C ALA A 91 4.43 -9.20 -9.09
N ALA A 92 3.85 -8.47 -10.06
CA ALA A 92 3.42 -7.09 -9.88
C ALA A 92 2.31 -6.95 -8.83
N ALA A 93 1.31 -7.84 -8.84
CA ALA A 93 0.26 -7.88 -7.82
C ALA A 93 0.84 -8.07 -6.41
N ALA A 94 1.83 -8.97 -6.26
CA ALA A 94 2.51 -9.18 -5.00
C ALA A 94 3.40 -8.01 -4.57
N ALA A 95 3.96 -7.25 -5.52
CA ALA A 95 4.68 -6.01 -5.25
C ALA A 95 3.73 -4.90 -4.77
N TYR A 96 2.59 -4.68 -5.43
CA TYR A 96 1.57 -3.74 -4.96
C TYR A 96 1.07 -4.07 -3.56
N LYS A 97 0.86 -5.36 -3.25
CA LYS A 97 0.48 -5.79 -1.91
C LYS A 97 1.51 -5.41 -0.84
N ARG A 98 2.81 -5.58 -1.13
CA ARG A 98 3.87 -5.17 -0.20
C ARG A 98 3.90 -3.66 0.02
N VAL A 99 3.72 -2.87 -1.03
CA VAL A 99 3.62 -1.41 -0.94
C VAL A 99 2.40 -0.99 -0.11
N TYR A 100 1.24 -1.58 -0.39
CA TYR A 100 0.01 -1.39 0.38
C TYR A 100 0.22 -1.65 1.89
N GLU A 101 0.76 -2.82 2.23
CA GLU A 101 1.04 -3.21 3.62
C GLU A 101 2.04 -2.26 4.29
N GLY A 102 3.06 -1.80 3.55
CA GLY A 102 4.01 -0.79 4.00
C GLY A 102 3.33 0.55 4.31
N LEU A 103 2.44 1.01 3.43
CA LEU A 103 1.68 2.25 3.59
C LEU A 103 0.65 2.17 4.72
N LEU A 104 0.09 1.00 5.01
CA LEU A 104 -0.75 0.79 6.20
C LEU A 104 0.06 0.83 7.50
N THR A 105 1.28 0.30 7.46
CA THR A 105 2.17 0.19 8.63
C THR A 105 2.89 1.49 8.95
N LEU A 106 3.07 2.37 7.96
CA LEU A 106 3.33 3.79 8.23
C LEU A 106 2.15 4.29 9.06
N GLY A 107 2.22 4.32 10.39
CA GLY A 107 1.23 5.05 11.20
C GLY A 107 1.24 6.55 10.87
N PRO A 108 0.33 7.37 11.41
CA PRO A 108 0.62 8.79 11.50
C PRO A 108 1.98 8.94 12.19
N VAL A 109 2.79 9.91 11.75
CA VAL A 109 4.11 10.20 12.33
C VAL A 109 3.89 10.61 13.80
N GLY A 110 3.79 9.64 14.72
CA GLY A 110 3.30 9.90 16.08
C GLY A 110 2.88 8.71 16.96
N ASP A 111 2.92 7.45 16.53
CA ASP A 111 2.43 6.32 17.36
C ASP A 111 3.53 5.42 17.99
N LEU A 112 4.81 5.76 17.88
CA LEU A 112 5.88 5.01 18.57
C LEU A 112 6.00 5.32 20.08
N ALA A 113 4.91 5.65 20.77
CA ALA A 113 4.89 5.88 22.21
C ALA A 113 3.56 5.49 22.87
N ASP A 114 3.20 4.21 22.82
CA ASP A 114 2.40 3.50 23.83
C ASP A 114 2.68 2.00 23.63
N ASP A 115 3.87 1.50 23.94
CA ASP A 115 4.17 0.88 25.23
C ASP A 115 2.95 0.70 26.14
N GLU A 116 2.20 -0.38 25.95
CA GLU A 116 1.92 -1.34 27.04
C GLU A 116 1.90 -2.77 26.46
N VAL A 117 3.09 -3.38 26.48
CA VAL A 117 3.18 -4.81 26.72
C VAL A 117 2.68 -5.08 28.13
N ASP A 118 1.41 -5.45 28.29
CA ASP A 118 0.91 -6.09 29.51
C ASP A 118 1.54 -7.49 29.59
N THR A 119 2.79 -7.51 30.03
CA THR A 119 3.44 -8.67 30.63
C THR A 119 3.70 -8.36 32.10
N ASP A 120 2.65 -8.03 32.84
CA ASP A 120 2.60 -8.22 34.29
C ASP A 120 1.82 -9.55 34.48
N GLY A 121 2.48 -10.67 34.75
CA GLY A 121 3.09 -10.83 36.05
C GLY A 121 2.03 -11.15 37.11
N ASP A 122 1.27 -12.24 36.95
CA ASP A 122 0.77 -12.95 38.15
C ASP A 122 1.77 -14.05 38.55
N PRO A 123 2.67 -13.74 39.49
CA PRO A 123 3.08 -14.68 40.50
C PRO A 123 2.52 -14.20 41.84
N THR A 124 1.50 -14.89 42.38
CA THR A 124 1.51 -15.44 43.74
C THR A 124 0.09 -15.79 44.21
N ALA A 125 -0.18 -17.09 44.41
CA ALA A 125 -0.43 -17.67 45.74
C ALA A 125 -0.59 -19.20 45.67
#